data_AF-A0A7R9IDU3-F1
#
_entry.id   AF-A0A7R9IDU3-F1
#
_cell.length_a   1.000
_cell.length_b   1.000
_cell.length_c   1.000
_cell.angle_alpha   90.00
_cell.angle_beta   90.00
_cell.angle_gamma   90.00
#
_symmetry.space_group_name_H-M   'P 1'
#
loop_
_entity.id
_entity.type
_entity.pdbx_description
1 polymer ?
#
loop_
_entity_poly.entity_id
_entity_poly.type
_entity_poly.pdbx_seq_one_letter_code
_entity_poly.pdbx_strand_id
1 'polypeptide(L)'
;MFHHDSRCQDFLMFHHDSRCRDFLMFHHDSRCRDFLMERYKGERIPLFEEVIIECLKMDFRLFIDIKSDLQVVETILDAYNRYPELYKRAIVSSFDPLVIYLIRRANPGIVCSLAYRPHFFSYESYNGTVGASRPRYKNLFKHLAAQWLDVVHGWLLEHIHYYLLGLSAILLQKDIVNMHVVSHWRDRGLRVIPWTVNLPLEKQFFSRVLKLTYMTDTLLAVSDDLKPRVSRQSTREIHESTTNEPNQLFKLQPKKKSTTNEPHELNS
;
A
#
# COMPACT_ATOMS: atom_id res chain seq x y z
N MET A 1 -10.05 23.34 -7.38
CA MET A 1 -11.33 23.10 -6.69
C MET A 1 -11.48 21.60 -6.55
N PHE A 2 -11.00 21.03 -5.43
CA PHE A 2 -11.00 19.59 -5.21
C PHE A 2 -12.18 19.23 -4.30
N HIS A 3 -12.99 18.26 -4.75
CA HIS A 3 -14.16 17.76 -4.03
C HIS A 3 -13.75 16.96 -2.80
N HIS A 4 -14.36 17.29 -1.65
CA HIS A 4 -14.11 16.73 -0.33
C HIS A 4 -14.92 15.42 -0.13
N ASP A 5 -14.25 14.26 -0.05
CA ASP A 5 -14.85 13.00 0.49
C ASP A 5 -14.17 12.67 1.84
N SER A 6 -14.95 12.75 2.91
CA SER A 6 -14.54 12.65 4.32
C SER A 6 -14.17 11.23 4.79
N ARG A 7 -13.75 10.33 3.90
CA ARG A 7 -13.49 8.91 4.20
C ARG A 7 -12.12 8.37 3.79
N CYS A 8 -11.32 9.14 3.05
CA CYS A 8 -9.91 8.84 2.81
C CYS A 8 -9.06 9.77 3.68
N GLN A 9 -8.26 9.20 4.58
CA GLN A 9 -7.16 9.95 5.20
C GLN A 9 -6.10 10.13 4.12
N ASP A 10 -6.21 11.19 3.34
CA ASP A 10 -5.26 11.52 2.30
C ASP A 10 -3.92 11.89 2.95
N PHE A 11 -2.95 11.00 2.75
CA PHE A 11 -1.59 11.18 3.19
C PHE A 11 -0.76 11.63 1.98
N LEU A 12 -0.19 12.82 2.05
CA LEU A 12 0.61 13.42 0.98
C LEU A 12 2.08 13.02 1.17
N MET A 13 2.72 12.40 0.16
CA MET A 13 4.10 11.91 0.25
C MET A 13 5.08 12.83 -0.49
N PHE A 14 6.21 13.15 0.15
CA PHE A 14 7.29 13.95 -0.43
C PHE A 14 8.63 13.23 -0.40
N HIS A 15 9.46 13.42 -1.42
CA HIS A 15 10.76 12.77 -1.56
C HIS A 15 11.93 13.76 -1.74
N HIS A 16 13.07 13.58 -1.03
CA HIS A 16 14.31 14.41 -1.12
C HIS A 16 15.46 13.72 -1.90
N ASP A 17 16.05 14.36 -2.92
CA ASP A 17 17.28 13.94 -3.64
C ASP A 17 18.48 14.84 -3.23
N SER A 18 19.65 14.30 -2.88
CA SER A 18 20.83 15.08 -2.44
C SER A 18 21.46 15.95 -3.54
N ARG A 19 21.04 15.80 -4.81
CA ARG A 19 21.63 16.54 -5.95
C ARG A 19 20.89 17.83 -6.30
N CYS A 20 19.66 18.01 -5.80
CA CYS A 20 18.85 19.21 -5.96
C CYS A 20 18.12 19.44 -4.63
N ARG A 21 18.16 20.63 -4.05
CA ARG A 21 17.63 20.94 -2.69
C ARG A 21 16.08 20.94 -2.65
N ASP A 22 15.45 19.92 -3.21
CA ASP A 22 14.11 19.96 -3.74
C ASP A 22 13.29 18.75 -3.26
N PHE A 23 12.02 18.99 -2.89
CA PHE A 23 11.06 17.95 -2.51
C PHE A 23 10.07 17.72 -3.65
N LEU A 24 10.02 16.50 -4.18
CA LEU A 24 9.06 16.12 -5.24
C LEU A 24 7.94 15.25 -4.66
N MET A 25 6.70 15.59 -5.00
CA MET A 25 5.56 14.67 -4.94
C MET A 25 5.66 13.72 -6.15
N PHE A 26 5.43 12.44 -5.93
CA PHE A 26 5.45 11.34 -6.90
C PHE A 26 6.80 10.74 -7.33
N HIS A 27 6.74 9.41 -7.46
CA HIS A 27 7.66 8.53 -8.16
C HIS A 27 8.19 9.22 -9.42
N HIS A 28 9.48 9.55 -9.45
CA HIS A 28 10.17 9.98 -10.67
C HIS A 28 10.17 8.78 -11.61
N ASP A 29 9.07 8.63 -12.35
CA ASP A 29 9.09 7.89 -13.59
C ASP A 29 9.53 8.89 -14.66
N SER A 30 10.81 8.83 -15.02
CA SER A 30 11.42 9.61 -16.10
C SER A 30 10.58 9.61 -17.39
N ARG A 31 9.71 8.60 -17.57
CA ARG A 31 8.83 8.44 -18.73
C ARG A 31 7.67 9.44 -18.80
N CYS A 32 7.26 10.06 -17.70
CA CYS A 32 6.15 11.02 -17.68
C CYS A 32 6.60 12.49 -17.66
N ARG A 33 7.92 12.74 -17.59
CA ARG A 33 8.49 14.08 -17.49
C ARG A 33 8.04 14.98 -18.65
N ASP A 34 8.14 14.49 -19.88
CA ASP A 34 7.87 15.30 -21.07
C ASP A 34 6.39 15.64 -21.20
N PHE A 35 5.50 14.67 -20.93
CA PHE A 35 4.05 14.87 -20.91
C PHE A 35 3.60 15.87 -19.84
N LEU A 36 4.18 15.78 -18.63
CA LEU A 36 3.83 16.69 -17.53
C LEU A 36 4.40 18.10 -17.76
N MET A 37 5.61 18.23 -18.30
CA MET A 37 6.21 19.51 -18.65
C MET A 37 5.41 20.25 -19.74
N GLU A 38 4.85 19.53 -20.71
CA GLU A 38 4.01 20.13 -21.74
C GLU A 38 2.66 20.61 -21.19
N ARG A 39 2.04 19.82 -20.31
CA ARG A 39 0.73 20.14 -19.72
C ARG A 39 0.79 21.23 -18.65
N TYR A 40 1.91 21.33 -17.93
CA TYR A 40 2.10 22.24 -16.80
C TYR A 40 3.32 23.14 -17.03
N LYS A 41 3.36 23.82 -18.18
CA LYS A 41 4.44 24.76 -18.53
C LYS A 41 4.50 25.90 -17.51
N GLY A 42 5.69 26.15 -16.98
CA GLY A 42 5.94 27.20 -15.99
C GLY A 42 5.89 26.75 -14.53
N GLU A 43 5.48 25.50 -14.26
CA GLU A 43 5.60 24.93 -12.93
C GLU A 43 7.07 24.68 -12.58
N ARG A 44 7.42 24.93 -11.31
CA ARG A 44 8.76 24.66 -10.76
C ARG A 44 8.68 23.59 -9.69
N ILE A 45 9.83 23.00 -9.37
CA ILE A 45 9.92 22.11 -8.24
C ILE A 45 9.76 22.94 -6.95
N PRO A 46 8.81 22.60 -6.06
CA PRO A 46 8.64 23.35 -4.82
C PRO A 46 9.77 23.04 -3.84
N LEU A 47 10.12 24.03 -3.04
CA LEU A 47 11.07 23.84 -1.94
C LEU A 47 10.39 23.08 -0.80
N PHE A 48 11.20 22.43 0.05
CA PHE A 48 10.69 21.68 1.20
C PHE A 48 9.76 22.49 2.09
N GLU A 49 10.19 23.71 2.38
CA GLU A 49 9.53 24.59 3.32
C GLU A 49 8.21 25.11 2.76
N GLU A 50 8.18 25.41 1.46
CA GLU A 50 6.95 25.82 0.76
C GLU A 50 5.91 24.71 0.82
N VAL A 51 6.35 23.46 0.61
CA VAL A 51 5.52 22.27 0.76
C VAL A 51 4.96 22.15 2.18
N ILE A 52 5.80 22.24 3.20
CA ILE A 52 5.37 22.13 4.60
C ILE A 52 4.33 23.19 4.91
N ILE A 53 4.62 24.44 4.58
CA ILE A 53 3.73 25.59 4.85
C ILE A 53 2.37 25.36 4.18
N GLU A 54 2.34 25.01 2.90
CA GLU A 54 1.08 24.80 2.18
C GLU A 54 0.30 23.60 2.72
N CYS A 55 0.97 22.49 3.06
CA CYS A 55 0.31 21.32 3.66
C CYS A 55 -0.27 21.64 5.03
N LEU A 56 0.43 22.40 5.86
CA LEU A 56 -0.06 22.80 7.18
C LEU A 56 -1.25 23.75 7.08
N LYS A 57 -1.21 24.71 6.14
CA LYS A 57 -2.34 25.60 5.83
C LYS A 57 -3.59 24.84 5.41
N MET A 58 -3.43 23.76 4.63
CA MET A 58 -4.53 22.93 4.12
C MET A 58 -4.95 21.80 5.07
N ASP A 59 -4.39 21.74 6.28
CA ASP A 59 -4.66 20.67 7.25
C ASP A 59 -4.34 19.25 6.76
N PHE A 60 -3.32 19.12 5.89
CA PHE A 60 -2.87 17.82 5.40
C PHE A 60 -1.93 17.10 6.37
N ARG A 61 -1.97 15.77 6.28
CA ARG A 61 -0.99 14.87 6.91
C ARG A 61 0.07 14.48 5.89
N LEU A 62 1.31 14.44 6.34
CA LEU A 62 2.48 14.27 5.48
C LEU A 62 3.19 12.95 5.76
N PHE A 63 3.62 12.28 4.68
CA PHE A 63 4.74 11.37 4.71
C PHE A 63 5.95 12.05 4.06
N ILE A 64 7.04 12.16 4.81
CA ILE A 64 8.29 12.76 4.34
C ILE A 64 9.28 11.63 4.12
N ASP A 65 9.43 11.17 2.88
CA ASP A 65 10.30 10.07 2.48
C ASP A 65 11.71 10.56 2.10
N ILE A 66 12.72 10.00 2.74
CA ILE A 66 14.12 10.37 2.56
C ILE A 66 14.82 9.25 1.78
N LYS A 67 15.31 9.54 0.56
CA LYS A 67 16.26 8.63 -0.16
C LYS A 67 17.64 9.26 -0.36
N SER A 68 17.98 10.26 0.43
CA SER A 68 19.20 11.07 0.30
C SER A 68 20.17 10.81 1.46
N ASP A 69 21.37 11.38 1.33
CA ASP A 69 22.47 11.26 2.28
C ASP A 69 22.14 11.83 3.68
N LEU A 70 23.00 11.51 4.66
CA LEU A 70 22.85 11.85 6.07
C LEU A 70 22.67 13.36 6.36
N GLN A 71 23.02 14.24 5.42
CA GLN A 71 22.83 15.70 5.55
C GLN A 71 21.35 16.11 5.67
N VAL A 72 20.42 15.28 5.20
CA VAL A 72 18.98 15.55 5.31
C VAL A 72 18.49 15.49 6.77
N VAL A 73 19.21 14.80 7.64
CA VAL A 73 18.85 14.68 9.06
C VAL A 73 18.72 16.07 9.70
N GLU A 74 19.70 16.95 9.49
CA GLU A 74 19.67 18.31 10.04
C GLU A 74 18.50 19.11 9.47
N THR A 75 18.25 19.00 8.15
CA THR A 75 17.13 19.69 7.50
C THR A 75 15.77 19.26 8.08
N ILE A 76 15.61 17.97 8.39
CA ILE A 76 14.39 17.45 9.03
C ILE A 76 14.26 17.99 10.45
N LEU A 77 15.33 17.94 11.25
CA LEU A 77 15.31 18.44 12.62
C LEU A 77 14.98 19.94 12.66
N ASP A 78 15.58 20.74 11.78
CA ASP A 78 15.30 22.16 11.65
C ASP A 78 13.87 22.44 11.20
N ALA A 79 13.30 21.61 10.32
CA ALA A 79 11.90 21.72 9.93
C ALA A 79 10.95 21.47 11.12
N TYR A 80 11.19 20.44 11.92
CA TYR A 80 10.38 20.17 13.12
C TYR A 80 10.54 21.22 14.22
N ASN A 81 11.71 21.86 14.31
CA ASN A 81 11.93 22.98 15.22
C ASN A 81 11.17 24.24 14.78
N ARG A 82 11.16 24.54 13.47
CA ARG A 82 10.45 25.71 12.90
C ARG A 82 8.94 25.51 12.82
N TYR A 83 8.49 24.28 12.60
CA TYR A 83 7.08 23.92 12.41
C TYR A 83 6.65 22.80 13.37
N PRO A 84 6.41 23.09 14.66
CA PRO A 84 6.03 22.08 15.66
C PRO A 84 4.73 21.33 15.36
N GLU A 85 3.86 21.83 14.47
CA GLU A 85 2.66 21.12 14.02
C GLU A 85 3.01 19.78 13.33
N LEU A 86 4.23 19.65 12.79
CA LEU A 86 4.71 18.44 12.15
C LEU A 86 4.71 17.22 13.10
N TYR A 87 4.91 17.40 14.42
CA TYR A 87 4.83 16.29 15.37
C TYR A 87 3.47 15.57 15.38
N LYS A 88 2.40 16.27 14.99
CA LYS A 88 1.03 15.71 14.97
C LYS A 88 0.58 15.30 13.56
N ARG A 89 1.26 15.79 12.53
CA ARG A 89 0.78 15.69 11.14
C ARG A 89 1.73 14.97 10.20
N ALA A 90 3.00 14.81 10.55
CA ALA A 90 4.00 14.24 9.67
C ALA A 90 4.55 12.92 10.21
N ILE A 91 4.89 12.03 9.28
CA ILE A 91 5.66 10.81 9.53
C ILE A 91 6.88 10.86 8.61
N VAL A 92 8.07 10.65 9.18
CA VAL A 92 9.31 10.57 8.41
C VAL A 92 9.59 9.13 8.00
N SER A 93 9.78 8.90 6.71
CA SER A 93 10.06 7.60 6.11
C SER A 93 11.45 7.56 5.48
N SER A 94 12.09 6.39 5.45
CA SER A 94 13.28 6.13 4.64
C SER A 94 13.44 4.64 4.40
N PHE A 95 14.18 4.27 3.36
CA PHE A 95 14.71 2.90 3.20
C PHE A 95 15.98 2.67 4.02
N ASP A 96 16.66 3.73 4.44
CA ASP A 96 17.91 3.64 5.21
C ASP A 96 17.61 3.65 6.72
N PRO A 97 17.81 2.54 7.45
CA PRO A 97 17.60 2.49 8.88
C PRO A 97 18.53 3.45 9.65
N LEU A 98 19.71 3.79 9.11
CA LEU A 98 20.65 4.69 9.76
C LEU A 98 20.10 6.13 9.82
N VAL A 99 19.48 6.60 8.74
CA VAL A 99 18.83 7.92 8.70
C VAL A 99 17.74 8.00 9.78
N ILE A 100 16.89 6.98 9.88
CA ILE A 100 15.84 6.91 10.90
C ILE A 100 16.44 6.92 12.31
N TYR A 101 17.50 6.15 12.54
CA TYR A 101 18.20 6.11 13.82
C TYR A 101 18.74 7.49 14.22
N LEU A 102 19.40 8.20 13.31
CA LEU A 102 19.99 9.52 13.60
C LEU A 102 18.91 10.55 13.93
N ILE A 103 17.82 10.59 13.17
CA ILE A 103 16.69 11.50 13.42
C ILE A 103 16.11 11.23 14.82
N ARG A 104 15.82 9.97 15.15
CA ARG A 104 15.21 9.62 16.44
C ARG A 104 16.16 9.74 17.62
N ARG A 105 17.45 9.52 17.41
CA ARG A 105 18.48 9.76 18.41
C ARG A 105 18.57 11.24 18.76
N ALA A 106 18.50 12.12 17.76
CA ALA A 106 18.50 13.56 17.98
C ALA A 106 17.18 14.05 18.58
N ASN A 107 16.05 13.48 18.13
CA ASN A 107 14.72 13.86 18.60
C ASN A 107 13.75 12.66 18.60
N PRO A 108 13.50 12.04 19.77
CA PRO A 108 12.64 10.86 19.87
C PRO A 108 11.15 11.16 19.68
N GLY A 109 10.75 12.45 19.70
CA GLY A 109 9.37 12.88 19.48
C GLY A 109 8.93 12.78 18.02
N ILE A 110 9.88 12.66 17.07
CA ILE A 110 9.58 12.53 15.65
C ILE A 110 9.08 11.11 15.35
N VAL A 111 7.89 11.02 14.76
CA VAL A 111 7.30 9.76 14.33
C VAL A 111 7.99 9.30 13.05
N CYS A 112 8.60 8.12 13.10
CA CYS A 112 9.29 7.54 11.95
C CYS A 112 8.69 6.21 11.52
N SER A 113 8.93 5.91 10.25
CA SER A 113 8.62 4.64 9.61
C SER A 113 9.75 4.17 8.73
N LEU A 114 9.91 2.85 8.59
CA LEU A 114 10.90 2.25 7.71
C LEU A 114 10.21 1.72 6.46
N ALA A 115 10.69 2.12 5.29
CA ALA A 115 10.27 1.57 4.01
C ALA A 115 11.10 0.32 3.68
N TYR A 116 10.40 -0.73 3.25
CA TYR A 116 11.00 -2.01 2.97
C TYR A 116 10.40 -2.65 1.71
N ARG A 117 11.30 -3.17 0.88
CA ARG A 117 10.98 -4.10 -0.20
C ARG A 117 12.03 -5.22 -0.20
N PRO A 118 11.66 -6.45 -0.58
CA PRO A 118 12.64 -7.48 -0.85
C PRO A 118 13.60 -7.04 -1.95
N HIS A 119 14.84 -7.55 -1.91
CA HIS A 119 15.80 -7.38 -3.00
C HIS A 119 16.16 -5.91 -3.30
N PHE A 120 16.07 -5.04 -2.28
CA PHE A 120 16.32 -3.61 -2.41
C PHE A 120 17.73 -3.28 -2.93
N PHE A 121 18.74 -3.99 -2.43
CA PHE A 121 20.14 -3.77 -2.78
C PHE A 121 20.53 -4.43 -4.11
N SER A 122 20.08 -5.67 -4.35
CA SER A 122 20.51 -6.43 -5.51
C SER A 122 19.75 -6.12 -6.80
N TYR A 123 18.50 -5.62 -6.73
CA TYR A 123 17.65 -5.41 -7.90
C TYR A 123 16.99 -4.01 -7.95
N GLU A 124 16.67 -3.57 -9.18
CA GLU A 124 16.09 -2.24 -9.43
C GLU A 124 14.64 -2.11 -8.99
N SER A 125 13.84 -3.17 -9.18
CA SER A 125 12.44 -3.24 -8.77
C SER A 125 12.04 -4.64 -8.33
N TYR A 126 10.89 -4.73 -7.69
CA TYR A 126 10.32 -5.99 -7.21
C TYR A 126 8.86 -6.08 -7.67
N ASN A 127 8.47 -7.26 -8.13
CA ASN A 127 7.08 -7.60 -8.43
C ASN A 127 6.78 -8.99 -7.86
N GLY A 128 5.67 -9.15 -7.14
CA GLY A 128 5.32 -10.44 -6.53
C GLY A 128 5.02 -11.57 -7.51
N THR A 129 4.59 -11.26 -8.75
CA THR A 129 4.25 -12.28 -9.75
C THR A 129 5.44 -12.70 -10.61
N VAL A 130 6.35 -11.75 -10.90
CA VAL A 130 7.52 -11.98 -11.76
C VAL A 130 8.81 -12.17 -10.94
N GLY A 131 8.82 -11.73 -9.69
CA GLY A 131 9.99 -11.71 -8.81
C GLY A 131 10.83 -10.44 -8.95
N ALA A 132 12.09 -10.54 -8.53
CA ALA A 132 13.06 -9.45 -8.63
C ALA A 132 13.41 -9.16 -10.10
N SER A 133 13.56 -7.87 -10.43
CA SER A 133 13.70 -7.45 -11.84
C SER A 133 15.15 -7.47 -12.34
N ARG A 134 15.63 -6.38 -12.93
CA ARG A 134 17.00 -6.28 -13.45
C ARG A 134 17.99 -6.16 -12.28
N PRO A 135 19.11 -6.92 -12.31
CA PRO A 135 20.20 -6.73 -11.36
C PRO A 135 20.75 -5.31 -11.41
N ARG A 136 20.92 -4.68 -10.24
CA ARG A 136 21.49 -3.32 -10.13
C ARG A 136 22.97 -3.27 -10.52
N TYR A 137 23.68 -4.39 -10.32
CA TYR A 137 25.11 -4.50 -10.60
C TYR A 137 25.36 -5.51 -11.72
N LYS A 138 26.13 -5.09 -12.73
CA LYS A 138 26.61 -5.98 -13.80
C LYS A 138 27.76 -6.89 -13.34
N ASN A 139 28.52 -6.46 -12.34
CA ASN A 139 29.64 -7.24 -11.79
C ASN A 139 29.12 -8.33 -10.84
N LEU A 140 29.53 -9.58 -11.08
CA LEU A 140 29.05 -10.75 -10.34
C LEU A 140 29.34 -10.65 -8.83
N PHE A 141 30.57 -10.32 -8.44
CA PHE A 141 30.93 -10.23 -7.02
C PHE A 141 30.13 -9.13 -6.30
N LYS A 142 29.95 -7.98 -6.94
CA LYS A 142 29.10 -6.91 -6.38
C LYS A 142 27.64 -7.33 -6.27
N HIS A 143 27.13 -8.07 -7.25
CA HIS A 143 25.75 -8.56 -7.21
C HIS A 143 25.56 -9.62 -6.11
N LEU A 144 26.49 -10.56 -5.96
CA LEU A 144 26.47 -11.55 -4.88
C LEU A 144 26.54 -10.90 -3.50
N ALA A 145 27.42 -9.90 -3.33
CA ALA A 145 27.49 -9.12 -2.10
C ALA A 145 26.15 -8.40 -1.82
N ALA A 146 25.54 -7.81 -2.84
CA ALA A 146 24.24 -7.15 -2.70
C ALA A 146 23.11 -8.14 -2.34
N GLN A 147 23.11 -9.35 -2.90
CA GLN A 147 22.14 -10.39 -2.52
C GLN A 147 22.31 -10.83 -1.06
N TRP A 148 23.56 -10.97 -0.61
CA TRP A 148 23.86 -11.21 0.80
C TRP A 148 23.34 -10.09 1.70
N LEU A 149 23.56 -8.83 1.31
CA LEU A 149 23.04 -7.68 2.02
C LEU A 149 21.51 -7.68 2.09
N ASP A 150 20.80 -8.12 1.04
CA ASP A 150 19.34 -8.25 1.09
C ASP A 150 18.86 -9.28 2.12
N VAL A 151 19.54 -10.43 2.22
CA VAL A 151 19.25 -11.46 3.23
C VAL A 151 19.49 -10.90 4.64
N VAL A 152 20.64 -10.26 4.84
CA VAL A 152 20.99 -9.62 6.12
C VAL A 152 19.97 -8.53 6.46
N HIS A 153 19.60 -7.68 5.50
CA HIS A 153 18.65 -6.60 5.70
C HIS A 153 17.25 -7.11 6.07
N GLY A 154 16.77 -8.18 5.41
CA GLY A 154 15.51 -8.83 5.77
C GLY A 154 15.55 -9.42 7.19
N TRP A 155 16.66 -10.07 7.55
CA TRP A 155 16.84 -10.59 8.91
C TRP A 155 16.89 -9.46 9.95
N LEU A 156 17.63 -8.38 9.68
CA LEU A 156 17.73 -7.21 10.55
C LEU A 156 16.38 -6.54 10.74
N LEU A 157 15.55 -6.46 9.70
CA LEU A 157 14.21 -5.90 9.78
C LEU A 157 13.36 -6.66 10.82
N GLU A 158 13.33 -7.98 10.71
CA GLU A 158 12.46 -8.86 11.51
C GLU A 158 12.88 -8.98 12.98
N HIS A 159 14.17 -8.77 13.28
CA HIS A 159 14.74 -9.05 14.60
C HIS A 159 15.27 -7.80 15.33
N ILE A 160 15.78 -6.80 14.62
CA ILE A 160 16.55 -5.70 15.24
C ILE A 160 15.95 -4.32 14.93
N HIS A 161 15.73 -3.99 13.66
CA HIS A 161 15.38 -2.63 13.25
C HIS A 161 14.11 -2.11 13.92
N TYR A 162 13.07 -2.94 14.05
CA TYR A 162 11.81 -2.47 14.62
C TYR A 162 11.95 -2.04 16.09
N TYR A 163 12.78 -2.74 16.87
CA TYR A 163 13.02 -2.43 18.29
C TYR A 163 14.01 -1.27 18.44
N LEU A 164 15.14 -1.33 17.72
CA LEU A 164 16.21 -0.34 17.85
C LEU A 164 15.80 1.05 17.33
N LEU A 165 15.05 1.09 16.23
CA LEU A 165 14.67 2.34 15.58
C LEU A 165 13.44 2.97 16.22
N GLY A 166 12.70 2.29 17.11
CA GLY A 166 11.48 2.83 17.72
C GLY A 166 10.42 3.24 16.68
N LEU A 167 10.20 2.40 15.67
CA LEU A 167 9.27 2.69 14.59
C LEU A 167 7.82 2.78 15.10
N SER A 168 6.98 3.57 14.44
CA SER A 168 5.53 3.61 14.69
C SER A 168 4.71 2.99 13.55
N ALA A 169 5.33 2.88 12.37
CA ALA A 169 4.74 2.25 11.20
C ALA A 169 5.85 1.61 10.36
N ILE A 170 5.48 0.66 9.52
CA ILE A 170 6.33 0.03 8.52
C ILE A 170 5.68 0.14 7.16
N LEU A 171 6.44 0.63 6.19
CA LEU A 171 6.00 0.80 4.82
C LEU A 171 6.46 -0.41 4.01
N LEU A 172 5.54 -1.29 3.65
CA LEU A 172 5.87 -2.54 2.97
C LEU A 172 5.50 -2.49 1.49
N GLN A 173 6.35 -3.07 0.64
CA GLN A 173 5.98 -3.36 -0.74
C GLN A 173 4.65 -4.15 -0.78
N LYS A 174 3.65 -3.69 -1.52
CA LYS A 174 2.30 -4.27 -1.52
C LYS A 174 2.26 -5.80 -1.74
N ASP A 175 3.15 -6.32 -2.57
CA ASP A 175 3.14 -7.71 -3.02
C ASP A 175 3.60 -8.71 -1.95
N ILE A 176 4.25 -8.24 -0.87
CA ILE A 176 4.60 -9.09 0.28
C ILE A 176 3.55 -9.04 1.39
N VAL A 177 2.54 -8.18 1.27
CA VAL A 177 1.57 -7.95 2.33
C VAL A 177 0.41 -8.95 2.23
N ASN A 178 0.26 -9.76 3.26
CA ASN A 178 -0.85 -10.68 3.47
C ASN A 178 -1.31 -10.62 4.93
N MET A 179 -2.40 -11.33 5.27
CA MET A 179 -2.98 -11.27 6.63
C MET A 179 -1.99 -11.71 7.72
N HIS A 180 -1.12 -12.68 7.43
CA HIS A 180 -0.10 -13.13 8.37
C HIS A 180 0.94 -12.04 8.62
N VAL A 181 1.49 -11.43 7.58
CA VAL A 181 2.45 -10.31 7.69
C VAL A 181 1.83 -9.13 8.45
N VAL A 182 0.57 -8.82 8.17
CA VAL A 182 -0.15 -7.75 8.88
C VAL A 182 -0.27 -8.05 10.37
N SER A 183 -0.65 -9.27 10.73
CA SER A 183 -0.78 -9.68 12.15
C SER A 183 0.58 -9.68 12.83
N HIS A 184 1.61 -10.19 12.16
CA HIS A 184 2.98 -10.25 12.65
C HIS A 184 3.55 -8.88 13.06
N TRP A 185 3.32 -7.84 12.25
CA TRP A 185 3.77 -6.49 12.57
C TRP A 185 2.86 -5.79 13.58
N ARG A 186 1.56 -6.07 13.55
CA ARG A 186 0.59 -5.54 14.53
C ARG A 186 0.89 -6.05 15.94
N ASP A 187 1.25 -7.32 16.09
CA ASP A 187 1.60 -7.94 17.37
C ASP A 187 2.86 -7.30 17.99
N ARG A 188 3.71 -6.68 17.14
CA ARG A 188 4.86 -5.86 17.56
C ARG A 188 4.52 -4.38 17.76
N GLY A 189 3.23 -4.00 17.71
CA GLY A 189 2.78 -2.62 17.87
C GLY A 189 3.01 -1.71 16.66
N LEU A 190 3.36 -2.26 15.50
CA LEU A 190 3.61 -1.49 14.28
C LEU A 190 2.41 -1.47 13.33
N ARG A 191 2.12 -0.30 12.76
CA ARG A 191 1.14 -0.15 11.69
C ARG A 191 1.75 -0.48 10.34
N VAL A 192 1.12 -1.38 9.59
CA VAL A 192 1.54 -1.73 8.22
C VAL A 192 0.88 -0.80 7.22
N ILE A 193 1.68 -0.21 6.33
CA ILE A 193 1.21 0.68 5.25
C ILE A 193 1.80 0.18 3.92
N PRO A 194 1.01 -0.52 3.08
CA PRO A 194 1.48 -0.98 1.79
C PRO A 194 1.69 0.16 0.79
N TRP A 195 2.75 0.06 -0.01
CA TRP A 195 3.05 0.95 -1.13
C TRP A 195 3.51 0.16 -2.37
N THR A 196 3.28 0.60 -3.61
CA THR A 196 2.28 1.58 -4.05
C THR A 196 1.11 0.84 -4.71
N VAL A 197 -0.09 1.03 -4.17
CA VAL A 197 -1.31 0.28 -4.53
C VAL A 197 -2.10 1.06 -5.58
N ASN A 198 -1.89 0.76 -6.86
CA ASN A 198 -2.44 1.55 -7.96
C ASN A 198 -3.72 0.96 -8.58
N LEU A 199 -3.94 -0.34 -8.49
CA LEU A 199 -5.11 -0.99 -9.09
C LEU A 199 -6.35 -0.85 -8.20
N PRO A 200 -7.53 -0.50 -8.75
CA PRO A 200 -8.75 -0.34 -7.96
C PRO A 200 -9.14 -1.57 -7.13
N LEU A 201 -8.97 -2.78 -7.69
CA LEU A 201 -9.24 -4.03 -6.98
C LEU A 201 -8.28 -4.25 -5.80
N GLU A 202 -7.00 -3.91 -5.97
CA GLU A 202 -6.01 -4.01 -4.88
C GLU A 202 -6.35 -3.02 -3.77
N LYS A 203 -6.70 -1.77 -4.11
CA LYS A 203 -7.15 -0.77 -3.12
C LYS A 203 -8.34 -1.27 -2.31
N GLN A 204 -9.31 -1.88 -2.97
CA GLN A 204 -10.46 -2.47 -2.30
C GLN A 204 -10.04 -3.62 -1.37
N PHE A 205 -9.13 -4.48 -1.82
CA PHE A 205 -8.59 -5.55 -0.98
C PHE A 205 -7.88 -5.01 0.27
N PHE A 206 -6.93 -4.09 0.12
CA PHE A 206 -6.19 -3.52 1.24
C PHE A 206 -7.09 -2.75 2.22
N SER A 207 -8.01 -1.93 1.74
CA SER A 207 -8.92 -1.15 2.61
C SER A 207 -10.05 -1.99 3.22
N ARG A 208 -10.74 -2.83 2.43
CA ARG A 208 -11.96 -3.51 2.89
C ARG A 208 -11.67 -4.85 3.55
N VAL A 209 -10.69 -5.60 3.06
CA VAL A 209 -10.35 -6.93 3.58
C VAL A 209 -9.28 -6.82 4.66
N LEU A 210 -8.12 -6.22 4.34
CA LEU A 210 -7.01 -6.14 5.30
C LEU A 210 -7.14 -4.97 6.30
N LYS A 211 -8.08 -4.04 6.06
CA LYS A 211 -8.31 -2.84 6.90
C LYS A 211 -7.05 -1.99 7.08
N LEU A 212 -6.26 -1.85 6.02
CA LEU A 212 -5.03 -1.06 6.01
C LEU A 212 -5.22 0.26 5.26
N THR A 213 -4.53 1.29 5.74
CA THR A 213 -4.21 2.49 4.97
C THR A 213 -3.11 2.15 3.98
N TYR A 214 -3.22 2.59 2.73
CA TYR A 214 -2.25 2.30 1.66
C TYR A 214 -1.77 3.59 1.00
N MET A 215 -0.60 3.54 0.38
CA MET A 215 -0.09 4.58 -0.50
C MET A 215 -0.46 4.27 -1.95
N THR A 216 -0.87 5.27 -2.71
CA THR A 216 -1.29 5.11 -4.11
C THR A 216 -0.86 6.31 -4.94
N ASP A 217 -0.52 6.05 -6.20
CA ASP A 217 -0.29 7.11 -7.18
C ASP A 217 -1.57 7.51 -7.92
N THR A 218 -2.65 6.72 -7.78
CA THR A 218 -3.88 6.93 -8.56
C THR A 218 -5.04 7.31 -7.64
N LEU A 219 -5.84 8.29 -8.06
CA LEU A 219 -7.10 8.62 -7.37
C LEU A 219 -8.27 7.76 -7.85
N LEU A 220 -8.04 6.86 -8.81
CA LEU A 220 -9.06 5.99 -9.37
C LEU A 220 -9.64 5.10 -8.25
N ALA A 221 -10.88 5.39 -7.88
CA ALA A 221 -11.71 4.50 -7.08
C ALA A 221 -12.29 3.41 -8.00
N VAL A 222 -12.68 2.28 -7.42
CA VAL A 222 -13.58 1.35 -8.11
C VAL A 222 -14.88 2.13 -8.34
N SER A 223 -15.31 2.29 -9.60
CA SER A 223 -16.58 2.94 -9.91
C SER A 223 -17.70 2.24 -9.14
N ASP A 224 -18.57 3.04 -8.53
CA ASP A 224 -19.71 2.54 -7.75
C ASP A 224 -20.67 1.65 -8.56
N ASP A 225 -20.52 1.65 -9.88
CA ASP A 225 -21.24 0.80 -10.83
C ASP A 225 -20.92 -0.70 -10.71
N LEU A 226 -19.78 -1.06 -10.09
CA LEU A 226 -19.45 -2.46 -9.78
C LEU A 226 -19.85 -2.89 -8.36
N LYS A 227 -20.47 -2.01 -7.56
CA LYS A 227 -21.16 -2.50 -6.36
C LYS A 227 -22.29 -3.40 -6.85
N PRO A 228 -22.37 -4.69 -6.45
CA PRO A 228 -23.52 -5.49 -6.77
C PRO A 228 -24.74 -4.74 -6.21
N ARG A 229 -25.61 -4.24 -7.11
CA ARG A 229 -26.91 -3.73 -6.73
C ARG A 229 -27.66 -4.93 -6.17
N VAL A 230 -27.59 -5.12 -4.86
CA VAL A 230 -28.62 -5.91 -4.17
C VAL A 230 -29.88 -5.07 -4.31
N SER A 231 -30.61 -5.30 -5.41
CA SER A 231 -31.91 -4.69 -5.62
C SER A 231 -32.80 -5.18 -4.49
N ARG A 232 -33.26 -4.25 -3.66
CA ARG A 232 -34.30 -4.47 -2.64
C ARG A 232 -35.63 -5.00 -3.22
N GLN A 233 -35.71 -5.22 -4.53
CA GLN A 233 -36.86 -5.82 -5.20
C GLN A 233 -36.92 -7.33 -5.00
N SER A 234 -35.80 -8.05 -4.88
CA SER A 234 -35.86 -9.51 -4.68
C SER A 234 -36.36 -9.89 -3.28
N THR A 235 -36.14 -9.04 -2.27
CA THR A 235 -36.65 -9.28 -0.91
C THR A 235 -38.16 -9.01 -0.77
N ARG A 236 -38.78 -8.23 -1.67
CA ARG A 236 -40.24 -8.03 -1.65
C ARG A 236 -40.99 -9.14 -2.37
N GLU A 237 -40.46 -9.65 -3.49
CA GLU A 237 -41.08 -10.78 -4.21
C GLU A 237 -41.06 -12.09 -3.39
N ILE A 238 -40.04 -12.30 -2.55
CA ILE A 238 -39.97 -13.45 -1.65
C ILE A 238 -40.97 -13.31 -0.47
N HIS A 239 -41.29 -12.08 -0.04
CA HIS A 239 -42.23 -11.85 1.06
C HIS A 239 -43.70 -11.81 0.60
N GLU A 240 -43.97 -11.36 -0.63
CA GLU A 240 -45.32 -11.38 -1.21
C GLU A 240 -45.76 -12.76 -1.71
N SER A 241 -44.82 -13.62 -2.11
CA SER A 241 -45.12 -15.00 -2.52
C SER A 241 -45.35 -15.98 -1.35
N THR A 242 -45.04 -15.58 -0.11
CA THR A 242 -45.23 -16.43 1.09
C THR A 242 -46.48 -16.12 1.91
N THR A 243 -47.27 -15.10 1.54
CA THR A 243 -48.49 -14.70 2.27
C THR A 243 -49.81 -15.14 1.64
N ASN A 244 -49.81 -15.73 0.44
CA ASN A 244 -51.03 -16.23 -0.21
C ASN A 244 -50.86 -17.69 -0.64
N GLU A 245 -51.13 -18.63 0.27
CA GLU A 245 -51.71 -19.98 0.03
C GLU A 245 -51.69 -20.77 1.36
N PRO A 246 -52.85 -21.14 1.94
CA PRO A 246 -52.91 -21.96 3.13
C PRO A 246 -52.86 -23.46 2.77
N ASN A 247 -52.11 -24.22 3.57
CA ASN A 247 -52.21 -25.67 3.76
C ASN A 247 -52.21 -26.55 2.50
N GLN A 248 -51.04 -27.08 2.10
CA GLN A 248 -50.95 -28.49 1.72
C GLN A 248 -49.70 -29.18 2.28
N LEU A 249 -50.02 -30.17 3.11
CA LEU A 249 -49.20 -31.10 3.86
C LEU A 249 -48.23 -31.89 2.95
N PHE A 250 -46.94 -31.86 3.27
CA PHE A 250 -45.92 -32.70 2.63
C PHE A 250 -46.22 -34.20 2.91
N LYS A 251 -46.73 -34.94 1.91
CA LYS A 251 -46.71 -36.40 1.90
C LYS A 251 -45.62 -36.89 0.95
N LEU A 252 -44.53 -37.39 1.52
CA LEU A 252 -43.51 -38.17 0.81
C LEU A 252 -44.10 -39.52 0.36
N GLN A 253 -43.94 -39.86 -0.91
CA GLN A 253 -44.16 -41.21 -1.46
C GLN A 253 -42.97 -41.61 -2.36
N PRO A 254 -42.47 -42.86 -2.29
CA PRO A 254 -41.18 -43.26 -2.85
C PRO A 254 -41.27 -43.72 -4.32
N LYS A 255 -40.18 -43.48 -5.07
CA LYS A 255 -40.01 -43.91 -6.48
C LYS A 255 -40.01 -45.44 -6.63
N LYS A 256 -40.89 -45.98 -7.48
CA LYS A 256 -40.85 -47.36 -8.01
C LYS A 256 -40.03 -47.44 -9.31
N LYS A 257 -39.29 -48.55 -9.44
CA LYS A 257 -38.55 -49.02 -10.64
C LYS A 257 -39.50 -49.28 -11.82
N SER A 258 -39.03 -49.06 -13.05
CA SER A 258 -39.65 -49.61 -14.27
C SER A 258 -38.63 -50.31 -15.16
N THR A 259 -38.88 -51.61 -15.35
CA THR A 259 -38.33 -52.54 -16.33
C THR A 259 -39.14 -52.51 -17.63
N THR A 260 -38.49 -52.70 -18.78
CA THR A 260 -39.08 -53.17 -20.07
C THR A 260 -37.92 -53.77 -20.89
N ASN A 261 -37.79 -55.10 -20.95
CA ASN A 261 -38.37 -56.09 -21.90
C ASN A 261 -37.53 -56.27 -23.19
N GLU A 262 -37.04 -57.51 -23.37
CA GLU A 262 -36.35 -58.06 -24.55
C GLU A 262 -37.25 -58.15 -25.81
N PRO A 263 -36.67 -58.51 -26.97
CA PRO A 263 -36.72 -59.93 -27.39
C PRO A 263 -35.41 -60.51 -27.97
N HIS A 264 -35.14 -61.79 -27.66
CA HIS A 264 -34.80 -62.95 -28.55
C HIS A 264 -34.51 -62.62 -30.06
N GLU A 265 -33.52 -63.14 -30.80
CA GLU A 265 -33.00 -64.51 -30.97
C GLU A 265 -31.62 -64.56 -31.69
N LEU A 266 -30.87 -65.63 -31.39
CA LEU A 266 -30.02 -66.53 -32.20
C LEU A 266 -28.93 -66.04 -33.20
N ASN A 267 -27.74 -66.60 -32.92
CA ASN A 267 -26.86 -67.40 -33.79
C ASN A 267 -25.53 -66.82 -34.32
N SER A 268 -24.50 -67.56 -33.90
CA SER A 268 -23.18 -67.84 -34.52
C SER A 268 -22.06 -66.82 -34.34
#